data_AF-A0AAQ4ECR5-F1
#
_entry.id   AF-A0AAQ4ECR5-F1
#
_cell.length_a   1.000
_cell.length_b   1.000
_cell.length_c   1.000
_cell.angle_alpha   90.00
_cell.angle_beta   90.00
_cell.angle_gamma   90.00
#
_symmetry.space_group_name_H-M   'P 1'
#
loop_
_entity.id
_entity.type
_entity.pdbx_description
1 polymer ?
#
loop_
_entity_poly.entity_id
_entity_poly.type
_entity_poly.pdbx_seq_one_letter_code
_entity_poly.pdbx_strand_id
1 'polypeptide(L)'
;MFKKLDLLHQKMKPRIFNKQGDKLSLGMTDFGAEFFAELRRCMHQESNLNEASVQELKKRCQNFLSHLLKEVEKLLPANQAIFQGLSALHPSQVLSQTERRSVSQLPFHHLIEENLDVIELQYKQIVTRLWSEEAVFDGELPEDSATFWVGIFKYENSKRVKPYKELALYALACLSYPMSNAVVERVFSEFTCVKTEYKNKMSLETLNAIVRIRTTLASRKMCCLKSIVTDDMLSRYRSDIYYAQSYN
;
A
#
# COMPACT_ATOMS: atom_id res chain seq x y z
N MET A 1 0.43 -2.67 1.04
CA MET A 1 1.42 -1.63 1.41
C MET A 1 1.48 -1.44 2.91
N PHE A 2 0.33 -1.26 3.58
CA PHE A 2 0.23 -1.17 5.05
C PHE A 2 0.90 -2.33 5.80
N LYS A 3 0.63 -3.61 5.45
CA LYS A 3 1.29 -4.79 6.06
C LYS A 3 2.82 -4.71 6.04
N LYS A 4 3.41 -4.11 5.01
CA LYS A 4 4.88 -3.93 4.93
C LYS A 4 5.38 -2.79 5.81
N LEU A 5 4.60 -1.70 5.90
CA LEU A 5 4.95 -0.52 6.69
C LEU A 5 4.78 -0.78 8.20
N ASP A 6 3.72 -1.48 8.58
CA ASP A 6 3.47 -1.95 9.95
C ASP A 6 4.52 -2.99 10.38
N LEU A 7 4.84 -3.96 9.51
CA LEU A 7 5.94 -4.91 9.77
C LEU A 7 7.29 -4.19 9.92
N LEU A 8 7.54 -3.14 9.13
CA LEU A 8 8.74 -2.32 9.24
C LEU A 8 8.76 -1.59 10.59
N HIS A 9 7.67 -0.95 10.98
CA HIS A 9 7.53 -0.28 12.29
C HIS A 9 7.77 -1.25 13.45
N GLN A 10 7.11 -2.42 13.44
CA GLN A 10 7.25 -3.45 14.47
C GLN A 10 8.68 -4.01 14.56
N LYS A 11 9.38 -4.16 13.44
CA LYS A 11 10.77 -4.63 13.43
C LYS A 11 11.79 -3.55 13.83
N MET A 12 11.52 -2.29 13.50
CA MET A 12 12.45 -1.19 13.75
C MET A 12 12.33 -0.60 15.15
N LYS A 13 11.11 -0.50 15.69
CA LYS A 13 10.85 0.04 17.04
C LYS A 13 11.73 -0.60 18.13
N PRO A 14 11.83 -1.93 18.27
CA PRO A 14 12.64 -2.56 19.32
C PRO A 14 14.16 -2.37 19.13
N ARG A 15 14.63 -1.93 17.97
CA ARG A 15 16.07 -1.67 17.72
C ARG A 15 16.57 -0.37 18.34
N ILE A 16 15.65 0.56 18.63
CA ILE A 16 15.98 1.92 19.08
C ILE A 16 15.29 2.25 20.40
N PHE A 17 14.14 1.65 20.68
CA PHE A 17 13.38 1.90 21.90
C PHE A 17 13.30 0.64 22.76
N ASN A 18 13.36 0.83 24.08
CA ASN A 18 13.06 -0.24 25.04
C ASN A 18 11.54 -0.53 25.07
N LYS A 19 11.14 -1.54 25.84
CA LYS A 19 9.72 -1.91 26.00
C LYS A 19 8.89 -0.82 26.70
N GLN A 20 9.55 0.09 27.43
CA GLN A 20 8.97 1.22 28.14
C GLN A 20 8.81 2.48 27.26
N GLY A 21 9.36 2.49 26.03
CA GLY A 21 9.32 3.62 25.10
C GLY A 21 10.50 4.59 25.19
N ASP A 22 11.51 4.32 26.03
CA ASP A 22 12.72 5.13 26.11
C ASP A 22 13.72 4.77 25.02
N LYS A 23 14.43 5.79 24.54
CA LYS A 23 15.48 5.63 23.53
C LYS A 23 16.68 4.87 24.13
N LEU A 24 17.09 3.79 23.48
CA LEU A 24 18.26 2.99 23.85
C LEU A 24 19.55 3.83 23.75
N SER A 25 20.53 3.50 24.57
CA SER A 25 21.87 4.07 24.45
C SER A 25 22.56 3.58 23.16
N LEU A 26 23.60 4.29 22.71
CA LEU A 26 24.32 3.96 21.47
C LEU A 26 24.90 2.53 21.49
N GLY A 27 25.26 2.00 22.66
CA GLY A 27 25.77 0.64 22.80
C GLY A 27 24.69 -0.44 22.72
N MET A 28 23.44 -0.10 23.00
CA MET A 28 22.30 -1.02 23.01
C MET A 28 21.45 -0.92 21.75
N THR A 29 21.74 0.05 20.87
CA THR A 29 21.02 0.23 19.61
C THR A 29 21.51 -0.77 18.57
N ASP A 30 20.58 -1.52 17.98
CA ASP A 30 20.89 -2.45 16.89
C ASP A 30 20.91 -1.70 15.54
N PHE A 31 22.10 -1.45 15.03
CA PHE A 31 22.32 -0.84 13.71
C PHE A 31 22.29 -1.86 12.55
N GLY A 32 22.18 -3.16 12.85
CA GLY A 32 22.20 -4.24 11.88
C GLY A 32 23.60 -4.77 11.56
N ALA A 33 23.65 -6.05 11.15
CA ALA A 33 24.90 -6.78 10.91
C ALA A 33 25.77 -6.16 9.79
N GLU A 34 25.14 -5.62 8.75
CA GLU A 34 25.82 -5.02 7.60
C GLU A 34 26.56 -3.73 7.98
N PHE A 35 25.97 -2.90 8.85
CA PHE A 35 26.63 -1.73 9.41
C PHE A 35 27.92 -2.11 10.14
N PHE A 36 27.88 -3.14 11.00
CA PHE A 36 29.05 -3.61 11.73
C PHE A 36 30.09 -4.31 10.83
N ALA A 37 29.67 -4.91 9.72
CA ALA A 37 30.58 -5.48 8.73
C ALA A 37 31.37 -4.38 8.01
N GLU A 38 30.69 -3.34 7.52
CA GLU A 38 31.35 -2.21 6.87
C GLU A 38 32.21 -1.39 7.85
N LEU A 39 31.74 -1.20 9.10
CA LEU A 39 32.55 -0.52 10.13
C LEU A 39 33.89 -1.24 10.36
N ARG A 40 33.87 -2.58 10.40
CA ARG A 40 35.09 -3.40 10.52
C ARG A 40 35.96 -3.28 9.28
N ARG A 41 35.38 -3.30 8.08
CA ARG A 41 36.12 -3.13 6.82
C ARG A 41 36.86 -1.79 6.77
N CYS A 42 36.17 -0.70 7.12
CA CYS A 42 36.78 0.63 7.15
C CYS A 42 37.85 0.76 8.23
N MET A 43 37.68 0.16 9.41
CA MET A 43 38.72 0.15 10.45
C MET A 43 39.99 -0.61 10.04
N HIS A 44 39.88 -1.61 9.16
CA HIS A 44 41.04 -2.32 8.62
C HIS A 44 41.73 -1.59 7.45
N GLN A 45 41.00 -0.78 6.68
CA GLN A 45 41.52 -0.08 5.50
C GLN A 45 42.01 1.35 5.79
N GLU A 46 41.42 2.03 6.77
CA GLU A 46 41.80 3.38 7.17
C GLU A 46 42.28 3.41 8.63
N SER A 47 43.59 3.57 8.83
CA SER A 47 44.25 3.65 10.13
C SER A 47 43.87 4.88 10.98
N ASN A 48 42.99 5.76 10.48
CA ASN A 48 42.68 7.08 11.04
C ASN A 48 41.23 7.22 11.56
N LEU A 49 40.45 6.14 11.62
CA LEU A 49 39.13 6.17 12.25
C LEU A 49 39.27 6.29 13.77
N ASN A 50 39.21 7.52 14.26
CA ASN A 50 39.18 7.77 15.70
C ASN A 50 37.84 7.31 16.31
N GLU A 51 37.88 6.90 17.58
CA GLU A 51 36.69 6.41 18.28
C GLU A 51 35.59 7.47 18.38
N ALA A 52 35.96 8.75 18.45
CA ALA A 52 35.02 9.87 18.42
C ALA A 52 34.18 9.94 17.13
N SER A 53 34.77 9.65 15.97
CA SER A 53 34.10 9.66 14.67
C SER A 53 33.16 8.47 14.54
N VAL A 54 33.54 7.31 15.09
CA VAL A 54 32.67 6.14 15.17
C VAL A 54 31.45 6.42 16.06
N GLN A 55 31.64 7.09 17.20
CA GLN A 55 30.54 7.48 18.08
C GLN A 55 29.61 8.50 17.41
N GLU A 56 30.16 9.50 16.72
CA GLU A 56 29.38 10.49 15.96
C GLU A 56 28.61 9.82 14.81
N LEU A 57 29.21 8.87 14.09
CA LEU A 57 28.54 8.09 13.05
C LEU A 57 27.36 7.29 13.64
N LYS A 58 27.58 6.55 14.74
CA LYS A 58 26.53 5.80 15.43
C LYS A 58 25.39 6.73 15.89
N LYS A 59 25.72 7.92 16.40
CA LYS A 59 24.74 8.92 16.80
C LYS A 59 23.91 9.43 15.62
N ARG A 60 24.53 9.71 14.48
CA ARG A 60 23.82 10.09 13.25
C ARG A 60 22.90 8.97 12.76
N CYS A 61 23.39 7.72 12.72
CA CYS A 61 22.57 6.56 12.35
C CYS A 61 21.38 6.39 13.31
N GLN A 62 21.60 6.53 14.61
CA GLN A 62 20.54 6.40 15.60
C GLN A 62 19.48 7.50 15.44
N ASN A 63 19.92 8.74 15.20
CA ASN A 63 19.03 9.86 14.93
C ASN A 63 18.24 9.65 13.62
N PHE A 64 18.91 9.21 12.56
CA PHE A 64 18.25 8.86 11.30
C PHE A 64 17.16 7.81 11.51
N LEU A 65 17.48 6.70 12.17
CA LEU A 65 16.52 5.62 12.44
C LEU A 65 15.36 6.10 13.34
N SER A 66 15.63 6.99 14.30
CA SER A 66 14.60 7.61 15.15
C SER A 66 13.67 8.52 14.34
N HIS A 67 14.22 9.32 13.43
CA HIS A 67 13.43 10.16 12.54
C HIS A 67 12.62 9.33 11.55
N LEU A 68 13.22 8.28 10.98
CA LEU A 68 12.54 7.35 10.10
C LEU A 68 11.33 6.71 10.80
N LEU A 69 11.47 6.27 12.05
CA LEU A 69 10.34 5.74 12.83
C LEU A 69 9.23 6.77 13.02
N LYS A 70 9.56 8.02 13.34
CA LYS A 70 8.57 9.10 13.48
C LYS A 70 7.82 9.37 12.16
N GLU A 71 8.53 9.38 11.04
CA GLU A 71 7.90 9.57 9.73
C GLU A 71 7.04 8.34 9.35
N VAL A 72 7.49 7.12 9.65
CA VAL A 72 6.68 5.91 9.47
C VAL A 72 5.42 5.96 10.33
N GLU A 73 5.50 6.43 11.58
CA GLU A 73 4.35 6.61 12.47
C GLU A 73 3.36 7.65 11.95
N LYS A 74 3.83 8.76 11.37
CA LYS A 74 2.95 9.76 10.73
C LYS A 74 2.21 9.19 9.51
N LEU A 75 2.86 8.28 8.78
CA LEU A 75 2.28 7.59 7.62
C LEU A 75 1.31 6.47 8.02
N LEU A 76 1.42 5.98 9.26
CA LEU A 76 0.46 5.03 9.80
C LEU A 76 -0.83 5.79 10.13
N PRO A 77 -1.97 5.44 9.54
CA PRO A 77 -3.27 6.02 9.89
C PRO A 77 -3.58 5.91 11.38
N ALA A 78 -4.09 6.99 11.97
CA ALA A 78 -4.51 7.06 13.38
C ALA A 78 -5.61 6.03 13.74
N ASN A 79 -6.34 5.57 12.74
CA ASN A 79 -7.51 4.72 12.79
C ASN A 79 -7.14 3.21 12.71
N GLN A 80 -6.24 2.77 13.60
CA GLN A 80 -5.81 1.37 13.74
C GLN A 80 -6.98 0.39 13.95
N ALA A 81 -8.09 0.84 14.54
CA ALA A 81 -9.32 0.06 14.71
C ALA A 81 -9.92 -0.41 13.37
N ILE A 82 -9.82 0.39 12.31
CA ILE A 82 -10.34 0.02 10.99
C ILE A 82 -9.50 -1.12 10.39
N PHE A 83 -8.20 -1.19 10.68
CA PHE A 83 -7.32 -2.30 10.26
C PHE A 83 -7.64 -3.60 10.97
N GLN A 84 -7.96 -3.52 12.26
CA GLN A 84 -8.46 -4.68 12.98
C GLN A 84 -9.77 -5.17 12.35
N GLY A 85 -10.63 -4.28 11.84
CA GLY A 85 -11.80 -4.65 11.05
C GLY A 85 -11.44 -5.34 9.73
N LEU A 86 -10.47 -4.82 8.99
CA LEU A 86 -10.03 -5.41 7.71
C LEU A 86 -9.45 -6.83 7.86
N SER A 87 -8.86 -7.17 9.01
CA SER A 87 -8.42 -8.56 9.24
C SER A 87 -9.58 -9.54 9.16
N ALA A 88 -10.80 -9.12 9.52
CA ALA A 88 -12.00 -9.97 9.47
C ALA A 88 -12.40 -10.37 8.05
N LEU A 89 -11.87 -9.69 7.02
CA LEU A 89 -12.03 -10.03 5.61
C LEU A 89 -10.92 -10.97 5.10
N HIS A 90 -10.00 -11.40 5.96
CA HIS A 90 -8.98 -12.37 5.60
C HIS A 90 -9.60 -13.76 5.36
N PRO A 91 -9.14 -14.53 4.36
CA PRO A 91 -9.73 -15.84 4.02
C PRO A 91 -9.84 -16.78 5.23
N SER A 92 -8.81 -16.83 6.08
CA SER A 92 -8.83 -17.65 7.30
C SER A 92 -9.88 -17.23 8.32
N GLN A 93 -10.20 -15.94 8.44
CA GLN A 93 -11.20 -15.44 9.39
C GLN A 93 -12.62 -15.55 8.82
N VAL A 94 -12.78 -15.33 7.51
CA VAL A 94 -14.08 -15.40 6.81
C VAL A 94 -14.59 -16.83 6.74
N LEU A 95 -13.68 -17.79 6.48
CA LEU A 95 -14.01 -19.21 6.35
C LEU A 95 -13.99 -19.97 7.67
N SER A 96 -13.48 -19.37 8.76
CA SER A 96 -13.50 -19.98 10.08
C SER A 96 -14.94 -20.07 10.63
N GLN A 97 -15.24 -21.17 11.31
CA GLN A 97 -16.52 -21.32 12.01
C GLN A 97 -16.49 -20.71 13.43
N THR A 98 -15.30 -20.52 14.00
CA THR A 98 -15.10 -20.14 15.40
C THR A 98 -14.58 -18.71 15.58
N GLU A 99 -13.73 -18.23 14.67
CA GLU A 99 -13.06 -16.91 14.77
C GLU A 99 -13.78 -15.81 13.98
N ARG A 100 -14.92 -16.16 13.36
CA ARG A 100 -15.64 -15.29 12.46
C ARG A 100 -16.37 -14.17 13.22
N ARG A 101 -16.21 -12.94 12.74
CA ARG A 101 -16.92 -11.78 13.28
C ARG A 101 -18.32 -11.65 12.72
N SER A 102 -19.23 -11.02 13.47
CA SER A 102 -20.55 -10.67 12.96
C SER A 102 -20.45 -9.60 11.86
N VAL A 103 -21.46 -9.51 10.99
CA VAL A 103 -21.51 -8.47 9.94
C VAL A 103 -21.45 -7.07 10.54
N SER A 104 -22.06 -6.87 11.71
CA SER A 104 -22.00 -5.63 12.48
C SER A 104 -20.60 -5.24 12.98
N GLN A 105 -19.62 -6.15 12.94
CA GLN A 105 -18.23 -5.90 13.34
C GLN A 105 -17.28 -5.79 12.14
N LEU A 106 -17.80 -5.84 10.91
CA LEU A 106 -17.01 -5.64 9.69
C LEU A 106 -16.70 -4.14 9.50
N PRO A 107 -15.61 -3.79 8.80
CA PRO A 107 -15.19 -2.39 8.65
C PRO A 107 -16.09 -1.61 7.67
N PHE A 108 -16.07 -0.27 7.75
CA PHE A 108 -16.74 0.62 6.79
C PHE A 108 -18.24 0.31 6.57
N HIS A 109 -19.04 0.35 7.64
CA HIS A 109 -20.49 0.09 7.58
C HIS A 109 -21.24 0.91 6.53
N HIS A 110 -20.80 2.13 6.25
CA HIS A 110 -21.37 2.97 5.19
C HIS A 110 -21.29 2.35 3.78
N LEU A 111 -20.39 1.39 3.55
CA LEU A 111 -20.32 0.62 2.30
C LEU A 111 -21.29 -0.57 2.26
N ILE A 112 -21.93 -0.88 3.39
CA ILE A 112 -22.87 -2.01 3.57
C ILE A 112 -24.33 -1.53 3.56
N GLU A 113 -24.59 -0.29 4.00
CA GLU A 113 -25.93 0.23 4.35
C GLU A 113 -27.02 -0.03 3.31
N GLU A 114 -26.73 0.07 2.01
CA GLU A 114 -27.72 -0.14 0.95
C GLU A 114 -28.11 -1.62 0.73
N ASN A 115 -27.26 -2.58 1.09
CA ASN A 115 -27.43 -4.00 0.77
C ASN A 115 -27.17 -4.93 1.97
N LEU A 116 -27.40 -4.46 3.19
CA LEU A 116 -27.05 -5.18 4.43
C LEU A 116 -27.65 -6.59 4.48
N ASP A 117 -28.94 -6.74 4.20
CA ASP A 117 -29.63 -8.04 4.28
C ASP A 117 -29.05 -9.06 3.29
N VAL A 118 -28.74 -8.60 2.07
CA VAL A 118 -28.16 -9.41 1.00
C VAL A 118 -26.73 -9.82 1.37
N ILE A 119 -25.93 -8.86 1.85
CA ILE A 119 -24.55 -9.10 2.27
C ILE A 119 -24.51 -10.06 3.45
N GLU A 120 -25.41 -9.91 4.43
CA GLU A 120 -25.47 -10.79 5.59
C GLU A 120 -25.84 -12.23 5.21
N LEU A 121 -26.82 -12.40 4.31
CA LEU A 121 -27.18 -13.71 3.80
C LEU A 121 -26.01 -14.36 3.05
N GLN A 122 -25.37 -13.61 2.14
CA GLN A 122 -24.21 -14.09 1.38
C GLN A 122 -23.03 -14.42 2.30
N TYR A 123 -22.82 -13.61 3.34
CA TYR A 123 -21.80 -13.85 4.35
C TYR A 123 -22.10 -15.17 5.05
N LYS A 124 -23.31 -15.40 5.58
CA LYS A 124 -23.65 -16.69 6.21
C LYS A 124 -23.42 -17.89 5.28
N GLN A 125 -23.80 -17.77 4.01
CA GLN A 125 -23.68 -18.83 3.00
C GLN A 125 -22.26 -19.08 2.47
N ILE A 126 -21.31 -18.18 2.67
CA ILE A 126 -19.95 -18.37 2.14
C ILE A 126 -19.22 -19.53 2.83
N VAL A 127 -19.51 -19.79 4.12
CA VAL A 127 -18.81 -20.80 4.93
C VAL A 127 -19.32 -22.21 4.64
N THR A 128 -20.51 -22.36 4.07
CA THR A 128 -21.09 -23.68 3.80
C THR A 128 -20.45 -24.38 2.61
N ARG A 129 -19.54 -23.72 1.88
CA ARG A 129 -18.86 -24.27 0.70
C ARG A 129 -17.39 -24.57 0.99
N LEU A 130 -16.92 -25.67 0.41
CA LEU A 130 -15.51 -26.05 0.39
C LEU A 130 -14.81 -25.37 -0.79
N TRP A 131 -14.31 -24.15 -0.54
CA TRP A 131 -13.66 -23.34 -1.58
C TRP A 131 -12.35 -23.92 -2.13
N SER A 132 -11.72 -24.84 -1.42
CA SER A 132 -10.55 -25.59 -1.90
C SER A 132 -10.86 -26.51 -3.08
N GLU A 133 -12.11 -26.96 -3.23
CA GLU A 133 -12.51 -27.88 -4.30
C GLU A 133 -13.14 -27.15 -5.49
N GLU A 134 -13.41 -25.85 -5.35
CA GLU A 134 -14.04 -25.05 -6.39
C GLU A 134 -13.01 -24.67 -7.47
N ALA A 135 -13.39 -24.81 -8.73
CA ALA A 135 -12.53 -24.56 -9.90
C ALA A 135 -11.98 -23.11 -10.02
N VAL A 136 -12.41 -22.21 -9.13
CA VAL A 136 -11.96 -20.82 -9.10
C VAL A 136 -10.60 -20.67 -8.42
N PHE A 137 -10.21 -21.63 -7.57
CA PHE A 137 -8.97 -21.56 -6.78
C PHE A 137 -7.99 -22.71 -7.08
N ASP A 138 -8.28 -23.56 -8.06
CA ASP A 138 -7.37 -24.62 -8.54
C ASP A 138 -6.76 -25.50 -7.41
N GLY A 139 -7.50 -25.75 -6.33
CA GLY A 139 -7.05 -26.59 -5.22
C GLY A 139 -6.38 -25.85 -4.05
N GLU A 140 -5.94 -24.60 -4.22
CA GLU A 140 -5.21 -23.85 -3.19
C GLU A 140 -5.87 -22.50 -2.87
N LEU A 141 -6.16 -22.29 -1.59
CA LEU A 141 -6.72 -21.02 -1.13
C LEU A 141 -5.64 -19.94 -1.09
N PRO A 142 -5.84 -18.80 -1.77
CA PRO A 142 -4.87 -17.71 -1.75
C PRO A 142 -4.76 -17.10 -0.34
N GLU A 143 -3.53 -16.93 0.15
CA GLU A 143 -3.26 -16.21 1.41
C GLU A 143 -3.60 -14.71 1.28
N ASP A 144 -3.47 -14.16 0.06
CA ASP A 144 -3.78 -12.76 -0.21
C ASP A 144 -5.30 -12.54 -0.28
N SER A 145 -5.81 -11.66 0.59
CA SER A 145 -7.24 -11.38 0.70
C SER A 145 -7.82 -10.78 -0.58
N ALA A 146 -7.07 -9.93 -1.31
CA ALA A 146 -7.58 -9.34 -2.54
C ALA A 146 -7.79 -10.41 -3.62
N THR A 147 -6.82 -11.31 -3.78
CA THR A 147 -6.89 -12.44 -4.73
C THR A 147 -8.05 -13.38 -4.40
N PHE A 148 -8.24 -13.68 -3.10
CA PHE A 148 -9.39 -14.45 -2.63
C PHE A 148 -10.73 -13.82 -3.06
N TRP A 149 -10.96 -12.55 -2.72
CA TRP A 149 -12.22 -11.89 -3.03
C TRP A 149 -12.46 -11.68 -4.53
N VAL A 150 -11.40 -11.53 -5.33
CA VAL A 150 -11.51 -11.56 -6.80
C VAL A 150 -11.99 -12.93 -7.29
N GLY A 151 -11.51 -14.02 -6.69
CA GLY A 151 -12.02 -15.37 -6.96
C GLY A 151 -13.50 -15.48 -6.62
N ILE A 152 -13.89 -15.11 -5.39
CA ILE A 152 -15.30 -15.13 -4.95
C ILE A 152 -16.20 -14.29 -5.87
N PHE A 153 -15.71 -13.14 -6.38
CA PHE A 153 -16.44 -12.31 -7.34
C PHE A 153 -16.59 -12.96 -8.73
N LYS A 154 -15.61 -13.75 -9.15
CA LYS A 154 -15.64 -14.50 -10.42
C LYS A 154 -16.45 -15.78 -10.33
N TYR A 155 -16.68 -16.30 -9.12
CA TYR A 155 -17.45 -17.51 -8.90
C TYR A 155 -18.86 -17.42 -9.46
N GLU A 156 -19.22 -18.40 -10.27
CA GLU A 156 -20.55 -18.58 -10.85
C GLU A 156 -21.08 -19.96 -10.44
N ASN A 157 -22.33 -20.00 -10.01
CA ASN A 157 -22.99 -21.27 -9.70
C ASN A 157 -23.38 -22.02 -10.99
N SER A 158 -23.94 -23.22 -10.86
CA SER A 158 -24.41 -24.03 -12.00
C SER A 158 -25.47 -23.34 -12.87
N LYS A 159 -26.08 -22.25 -12.39
CA LYS A 159 -27.05 -21.42 -13.13
C LYS A 159 -26.41 -20.16 -13.76
N ARG A 160 -25.08 -20.04 -13.76
CA ARG A 160 -24.32 -18.85 -14.21
C ARG A 160 -24.70 -17.55 -13.49
N VAL A 161 -25.21 -17.67 -12.26
CA VAL A 161 -25.49 -16.53 -11.38
C VAL A 161 -24.32 -16.39 -10.41
N LYS A 162 -24.00 -15.16 -10.03
CA LYS A 162 -22.96 -14.83 -9.04
C LYS A 162 -23.58 -14.66 -7.65
N PRO A 163 -23.69 -15.72 -6.83
CA PRO A 163 -24.40 -15.66 -5.56
C PRO A 163 -23.73 -14.75 -4.52
N TYR A 164 -22.41 -14.55 -4.60
CA TYR A 164 -21.63 -13.78 -3.61
C TYR A 164 -21.17 -12.41 -4.13
N LYS A 165 -21.83 -11.90 -5.18
CA LYS A 165 -21.40 -10.68 -5.89
C LYS A 165 -21.31 -9.47 -4.97
N GLU A 166 -22.36 -9.21 -4.20
CA GLU A 166 -22.48 -8.00 -3.37
C GLU A 166 -21.50 -8.05 -2.19
N LEU A 167 -21.35 -9.21 -1.55
CA LEU A 167 -20.34 -9.43 -0.52
C LEU A 167 -18.91 -9.26 -1.06
N ALA A 168 -18.62 -9.81 -2.23
CA ALA A 168 -17.29 -9.70 -2.82
C ALA A 168 -16.97 -8.26 -3.25
N LEU A 169 -17.94 -7.53 -3.80
CA LEU A 169 -17.80 -6.11 -4.12
C LEU A 169 -17.56 -5.27 -2.86
N TYR A 170 -18.32 -5.50 -1.80
CA TYR A 170 -18.10 -4.86 -0.51
C TYR A 170 -16.68 -5.12 0.02
N ALA A 171 -16.24 -6.38 0.05
CA ALA A 171 -14.91 -6.73 0.54
C ALA A 171 -13.80 -6.10 -0.32
N LEU A 172 -13.95 -6.10 -1.65
CA LEU A 172 -13.01 -5.44 -2.56
C LEU A 172 -12.99 -3.92 -2.37
N ALA A 173 -14.14 -3.29 -2.12
CA ALA A 173 -14.23 -1.86 -1.82
C ALA A 173 -13.48 -1.52 -0.52
N CYS A 174 -13.71 -2.30 0.54
CA CYS A 174 -13.00 -2.19 1.81
C CYS A 174 -11.47 -2.32 1.65
N LEU A 175 -11.02 -3.31 0.87
CA LEU A 175 -9.59 -3.55 0.62
C LEU A 175 -8.96 -2.50 -0.32
N SER A 176 -9.78 -1.83 -1.13
CA SER A 176 -9.34 -0.77 -2.04
C SER A 176 -9.35 0.62 -1.40
N TYR A 177 -9.93 0.76 -0.21
CA TYR A 177 -10.02 2.04 0.47
C TYR A 177 -8.60 2.58 0.76
N PRO A 178 -8.29 3.83 0.36
CA PRO A 178 -6.97 4.41 0.58
C PRO A 178 -6.80 4.73 2.07
N MET A 179 -6.19 3.80 2.79
CA MET A 179 -6.12 3.89 4.25
C MET A 179 -4.92 4.66 4.79
N SER A 180 -3.91 4.99 3.97
CA SER A 180 -2.76 5.78 4.43
C SER A 180 -2.48 6.98 3.53
N ASN A 181 -1.99 8.05 4.16
CA ASN A 181 -1.57 9.26 3.45
C ASN A 181 -0.36 9.01 2.54
N ALA A 182 0.38 7.91 2.72
CA ALA A 182 1.54 7.55 1.90
C ALA A 182 1.24 7.48 0.40
N VAL A 183 0.03 7.07 0.00
CA VAL A 183 -0.37 7.03 -1.42
C VAL A 183 -0.53 8.47 -1.95
N VAL A 184 -1.18 9.32 -1.17
CA VAL A 184 -1.40 10.74 -1.50
C VAL A 184 -0.07 11.50 -1.54
N GLU A 185 0.80 11.28 -0.55
CA GLU A 185 2.14 11.88 -0.50
C GLU A 185 3.02 11.42 -1.66
N ARG A 186 2.90 10.17 -2.11
CA ARG A 186 3.61 9.70 -3.31
C ARG A 186 3.17 10.46 -4.56
N VAL A 187 1.86 10.68 -4.72
CA VAL A 187 1.33 11.48 -5.83
C VAL A 187 1.83 12.93 -5.73
N PHE A 188 1.87 13.52 -4.53
CA PHE A 188 2.44 14.85 -4.33
C PHE A 188 3.95 14.92 -4.57
N SER A 189 4.69 13.85 -4.30
CA SER A 189 6.10 13.74 -4.65
C SER A 189 6.28 13.70 -6.17
N GLU A 190 5.46 12.94 -6.90
CA GLU A 190 5.44 12.97 -8.37
C GLU A 190 5.10 14.37 -8.90
N PHE A 191 4.10 15.03 -8.29
CA PHE A 191 3.72 16.40 -8.63
C PHE A 191 4.88 17.38 -8.45
N THR A 192 5.61 17.26 -7.33
CA THR A 192 6.80 18.07 -7.04
C THR A 192 7.95 17.76 -8.02
N CYS A 193 8.11 16.50 -8.44
CA CYS A 193 9.10 16.12 -9.44
C CYS A 193 8.79 16.72 -10.83
N VAL A 194 7.51 16.83 -11.20
CA VAL A 194 7.10 17.50 -12.45
C VAL A 194 7.28 19.03 -12.34
N LYS A 195 6.96 19.59 -11.17
CA LYS A 195 7.10 21.00 -10.84
C LYS A 195 8.52 21.31 -10.34
N THR A 196 9.49 21.33 -11.24
CA THR A 196 10.86 21.78 -10.91
C THR A 196 10.94 23.31 -10.86
N GLU A 197 11.99 23.87 -10.23
CA GLU A 197 12.20 25.33 -10.16
C GLU A 197 12.16 25.99 -11.55
N TYR A 198 12.69 25.32 -12.56
CA TYR A 198 12.71 25.79 -13.95
C TYR A 198 11.40 25.55 -14.72
N LYS A 199 10.50 24.70 -14.21
CA LYS A 199 9.21 24.34 -14.84
C LYS A 199 8.02 24.74 -13.98
N ASN A 200 8.17 25.80 -13.18
CA ASN A 200 7.18 26.22 -12.20
C ASN A 200 6.02 27.07 -12.78
N LYS A 201 6.10 27.43 -14.07
CA LYS A 201 5.13 28.28 -14.79
C LYS A 201 4.21 27.51 -15.76
N MET A 202 4.07 26.19 -15.62
CA MET A 202 3.13 25.43 -16.45
C MET A 202 1.68 25.60 -15.99
N SER A 203 0.72 25.48 -16.90
CA SER A 203 -0.70 25.51 -16.55
C SER A 203 -1.08 24.28 -15.73
N LEU A 204 -2.16 24.40 -14.95
CA LEU A 204 -2.65 23.32 -14.10
C LEU A 204 -3.12 22.12 -14.94
N GLU A 205 -3.69 22.38 -16.11
CA GLU A 205 -4.17 21.37 -17.05
C GLU A 205 -3.01 20.52 -17.57
N THR A 206 -1.91 21.16 -18.00
CA THR A 206 -0.70 20.48 -18.46
C THR A 206 -0.08 19.67 -17.35
N LEU A 207 0.02 20.23 -16.14
CA LEU A 207 0.55 19.54 -14.97
C LEU A 207 -0.27 18.29 -14.62
N ASN A 208 -1.59 18.41 -14.59
CA ASN A 208 -2.51 17.31 -14.32
C ASN A 208 -2.39 16.21 -15.40
N ALA A 209 -2.31 16.60 -16.68
CA ALA A 209 -2.12 15.66 -17.78
C ALA A 209 -0.81 14.87 -17.64
N ILE A 210 0.31 15.55 -17.34
CA ILE A 210 1.61 14.90 -17.15
C ILE A 210 1.58 13.93 -15.97
N VAL A 211 1.04 14.35 -14.83
CA VAL A 211 0.93 13.49 -13.64
C VAL A 211 0.08 12.27 -13.96
N ARG A 212 -1.10 12.43 -14.59
CA ARG A 212 -1.96 11.31 -15.02
C ARG A 212 -1.23 10.30 -15.92
N ILE A 213 -0.46 10.80 -16.89
CA ILE A 213 0.33 9.95 -17.79
C ILE A 213 1.36 9.16 -16.99
N ARG A 214 2.14 9.83 -16.12
CA ARG A 214 3.17 9.17 -15.30
C ARG A 214 2.57 8.13 -14.37
N THR A 215 1.51 8.46 -13.64
CA THR A 215 0.85 7.53 -12.72
C THR A 215 0.23 6.34 -13.47
N THR A 216 -0.31 6.54 -14.68
CA THR A 216 -0.85 5.45 -15.52
C THR A 216 0.26 4.52 -16.05
N LEU A 217 1.39 5.08 -16.48
CA LEU A 217 2.54 4.27 -16.92
C LEU A 217 3.11 3.48 -15.74
N ALA A 218 3.22 4.10 -14.56
CA ALA A 218 3.67 3.45 -13.34
C ALA A 218 2.74 2.32 -12.90
N SER A 219 1.42 2.53 -12.92
CA SER A 219 0.43 1.51 -12.52
C SER A 219 0.43 0.31 -13.46
N ARG A 220 0.63 0.54 -14.76
CA ARG A 220 0.75 -0.51 -15.78
C ARG A 220 2.15 -1.13 -15.86
N LYS A 221 3.11 -0.67 -15.05
CA LYS A 221 4.53 -1.06 -15.09
C LYS A 221 5.15 -0.96 -16.50
N MET A 222 4.68 0.01 -17.29
CA MET A 222 5.18 0.24 -18.64
C MET A 222 6.24 1.34 -18.64
N CYS A 223 7.33 1.10 -19.35
CA CYS A 223 8.31 2.14 -19.65
C CYS A 223 7.77 3.04 -20.77
N CYS A 224 8.02 4.34 -20.69
CA CYS A 224 7.67 5.32 -21.72
C CYS A 224 8.25 4.98 -23.11
N LEU A 225 9.28 4.14 -23.18
CA LEU A 225 9.88 3.66 -24.42
C LEU A 225 9.11 2.49 -25.07
N LYS A 226 8.25 1.82 -24.30
CA LYS A 226 7.50 0.63 -24.74
C LYS A 226 6.00 0.89 -24.90
N SER A 227 5.52 2.07 -24.49
CA SER A 227 4.12 2.44 -24.70
C SER A 227 3.87 2.69 -26.18
N ILE A 228 3.14 1.80 -26.83
CA ILE A 228 2.65 2.01 -28.20
C ILE A 228 1.60 3.11 -28.13
N VAL A 229 1.90 4.26 -28.75
CA VAL A 229 0.91 5.30 -28.98
C VAL A 229 -0.15 4.70 -29.91
N THR A 230 -1.41 4.67 -29.48
CA THR A 230 -2.49 4.11 -30.30
C THR A 230 -2.88 5.09 -31.40
N ASP A 231 -3.44 4.57 -32.50
CA ASP A 231 -3.93 5.42 -33.60
C ASP A 231 -5.03 6.39 -33.13
N ASP A 232 -5.81 6.04 -32.10
CA ASP A 232 -6.77 6.96 -31.47
C ASP A 232 -6.09 8.13 -30.74
N MET A 233 -4.91 7.92 -30.15
CA MET A 233 -4.13 8.99 -29.53
C MET A 233 -3.56 9.93 -30.60
N LEU A 234 -3.13 9.39 -31.74
CA LEU A 234 -2.63 10.17 -32.88
C LEU A 234 -3.76 10.93 -33.59
N SER A 235 -4.95 10.35 -33.72
CA SER A 235 -6.12 11.01 -34.35
C SER A 235 -6.63 12.21 -33.54
N ARG A 236 -6.39 12.19 -32.23
CA ARG A 236 -6.67 13.29 -31.29
C ARG A 236 -5.55 14.33 -31.25
N TYR A 237 -4.37 14.02 -31.80
CA TYR A 237 -3.26 14.96 -31.93
C TYR A 237 -3.50 15.89 -33.12
N ARG A 238 -4.41 16.84 -32.93
CA ARG A 238 -4.80 17.83 -33.94
C ARG A 238 -4.08 19.15 -33.69
N SER A 239 -3.99 19.96 -34.74
CA SER A 239 -3.30 21.26 -34.74
C SER A 239 -3.97 22.29 -33.82
N ASP A 240 -5.26 22.10 -33.53
CA ASP A 240 -6.03 22.85 -32.53
C ASP A 240 -5.39 22.87 -31.13
N ILE A 241 -4.69 21.80 -30.71
CA ILE A 241 -3.97 21.74 -29.42
C ILE A 241 -2.89 22.83 -29.32
N TYR A 242 -2.27 23.21 -30.44
CA TYR A 242 -1.20 24.21 -30.48
C TYR A 242 -1.72 25.62 -30.73
N TYR A 243 -2.83 25.76 -31.45
CA TYR A 243 -3.35 27.06 -31.88
C TYR A 243 -4.56 27.56 -31.08
N ALA A 244 -5.05 26.80 -30.09
CA ALA A 244 -6.16 27.22 -29.22
C ALA A 244 -5.80 28.38 -28.24
N GLN A 245 -4.57 28.88 -28.22
CA GLN A 245 -4.16 30.05 -27.41
C GLN A 245 -3.74 31.29 -28.22
N SER A 246 -4.15 31.39 -29.49
CA SER A 246 -4.17 32.68 -30.17
C SER A 246 -5.62 33.14 -30.33
N TYR A 247 -5.94 34.33 -29.78
CA TYR A 247 -7.21 35.07 -29.84
C TYR A 247 -8.22 34.86 -28.70
N ASN A 248 -8.02 35.55 -27.57
CA ASN A 248 -8.71 36.82 -27.23
C ASN A 248 -8.25 37.34 -25.87
#